data_AF-A0A965R075-F1
#
_entry.id   AF-A0A965R075-F1
#
_cell.length_a   1.000
_cell.length_b   1.000
_cell.length_c   1.000
_cell.angle_alpha   90.00
_cell.angle_beta   90.00
_cell.angle_gamma   90.00
#
_symmetry.space_group_name_H-M   'P 1'
#
loop_
_entity.id
_entity.type
_entity.pdbx_description
1 polymer ?
#
loop_
_entity_poly.entity_id
_entity_poly.type
_entity_poly.pdbx_seq_one_letter_code
_entity_poly.pdbx_strand_id
1 'polypeptide(L)'
;MLGVTDYGTFVATVVLFLFIPGPGNLALVMSTGKGRIPGGLAATFGVIAGDQVLMWCAVAGLAALLSHYPTAFHAMQWVGAAYLAWLGVHMLR
;
A
#
# COMPACT_ATOMS: atom_id res chain seq x y z
N MET A 1 -11.50 -8.04 -23.75
CA MET A 1 -10.25 -8.11 -22.98
C MET A 1 -10.50 -7.32 -21.71
N LEU A 2 -10.79 -7.96 -20.58
CA LEU A 2 -11.07 -7.25 -19.31
C LEU A 2 -9.74 -6.80 -18.69
N GLY A 3 -9.10 -5.81 -19.32
CA GLY A 3 -7.92 -5.16 -18.78
C GLY A 3 -8.34 -3.94 -17.98
N VAL A 4 -7.61 -3.65 -16.89
CA VAL A 4 -7.80 -2.47 -16.01
C VAL A 4 -7.74 -1.13 -16.77
N THR A 5 -7.39 -1.15 -18.05
CA THR A 5 -7.48 -0.04 -19.00
C THR A 5 -8.92 0.44 -19.24
N ASP A 6 -9.91 -0.45 -19.13
CA ASP A 6 -11.33 -0.07 -19.28
C ASP A 6 -11.88 0.51 -17.98
N TYR A 7 -12.41 1.74 -18.02
CA TYR A 7 -12.87 2.49 -16.84
C TYR A 7 -13.81 1.67 -15.92
N GLY A 8 -14.76 0.93 -16.50
CA GLY A 8 -15.68 0.08 -15.73
C GLY A 8 -14.97 -1.04 -14.97
N THR A 9 -13.99 -1.69 -15.60
CA THR A 9 -13.18 -2.73 -14.94
C THR A 9 -12.22 -2.14 -13.93
N PHE A 10 -11.64 -0.96 -14.20
CA PHE A 10 -10.82 -0.22 -13.24
C PHE A 10 -11.57 0.04 -11.95
N VAL A 11 -12.76 0.64 -12.05
CA VAL A 11 -13.60 0.95 -10.88
C VAL A 11 -13.95 -0.33 -10.13
N ALA A 12 -14.37 -1.38 -10.83
CA ALA A 12 -14.70 -2.66 -10.21
C ALA A 12 -13.51 -3.27 -9.46
N THR A 13 -12.33 -3.29 -10.07
CA THR A 13 -11.10 -3.81 -9.45
C THR A 13 -10.67 -2.98 -8.24
N VAL A 14 -10.70 -1.65 -8.33
CA VAL A 14 -10.37 -0.76 -7.21
C VAL A 14 -11.32 -0.96 -6.04
N VAL A 15 -12.63 -1.03 -6.29
CA VAL A 15 -13.63 -1.30 -5.24
C VAL A 15 -13.37 -2.64 -4.57
N LEU A 16 -13.08 -3.70 -5.36
CA LEU A 16 -12.78 -5.02 -4.82
C LEU A 16 -11.53 -5.01 -3.93
N PHE A 17 -10.47 -4.29 -4.33
CA PHE A 17 -9.27 -4.12 -3.52
C PHE A 17 -9.55 -3.33 -2.23
N LEU A 18 -10.39 -2.30 -2.30
CA LEU A 18 -10.72 -1.46 -1.14
C LEU A 18 -11.50 -2.25 -0.07
N PHE A 19 -12.28 -3.25 -0.49
CA PHE A 19 -12.99 -4.15 0.42
C PHE A 19 -12.08 -5.11 1.19
N ILE A 20 -10.87 -5.39 0.69
CA ILE A 20 -9.91 -6.26 1.35
C ILE A 20 -9.14 -5.38 2.36
N PRO A 21 -9.37 -5.52 3.69
CA PRO A 21 -8.71 -4.69 4.67
C PRO A 21 -7.20 -4.97 4.66
N GLY A 22 -6.44 -4.02 4.13
CA GLY A 22 -4.99 -4.09 4.07
C GLY A 22 -4.31 -3.75 5.40
N PRO A 23 -2.97 -3.92 5.48
CA PRO A 23 -2.20 -3.61 6.69
C PRO A 23 -2.33 -2.16 7.15
N GLY A 24 -2.53 -1.20 6.23
CA GLY A 24 -2.80 0.20 6.56
C GLY A 24 -4.12 0.40 7.32
N ASN A 25 -5.21 -0.21 6.83
CA ASN A 25 -6.51 -0.16 7.51
C ASN A 25 -6.43 -0.85 8.89
N LEU A 26 -5.71 -1.96 8.99
CA LEU A 26 -5.52 -2.68 10.26
C LEU A 26 -4.70 -1.84 11.26
N ALA A 27 -3.63 -1.17 10.82
CA ALA A 27 -2.85 -0.26 11.65
C ALA A 27 -3.70 0.92 12.15
N LEU A 28 -4.58 1.46 11.31
CA LEU A 28 -5.55 2.50 11.68
C LEU A 28 -6.55 2.02 12.73
N VAL A 29 -7.14 0.84 12.55
CA VAL A 29 -8.07 0.25 13.53
C VAL A 29 -7.36 -0.03 14.86
N MET A 30 -6.14 -0.60 14.83
CA MET A 30 -5.37 -0.88 16.04
C MET A 30 -4.93 0.39 16.78
N SER A 31 -4.47 1.42 16.07
CA SER A 31 -4.06 2.69 16.69
C SER A 31 -5.27 3.46 17.26
N THR A 32 -6.42 3.40 16.60
CA THR A 32 -7.67 3.96 17.10
C THR A 32 -8.17 3.19 18.33
N GLY A 33 -8.05 1.85 18.33
CA GLY A 33 -8.42 1.01 19.47
C GLY A 33 -7.55 1.26 20.71
N LYS A 34 -6.23 1.46 20.55
CA LYS A 34 -5.29 1.69 21.66
C LYS A 34 -5.22 3.15 22.10
N GLY A 35 -5.28 4.10 21.18
CA GLY A 35 -5.04 5.52 21.40
C GLY A 35 -6.27 6.42 21.20
N ARG A 36 -7.46 5.85 20.97
CA ARG A 36 -8.71 6.58 20.65
C ARG A 36 -8.50 7.47 19.42
N ILE A 37 -9.26 8.56 19.32
CA ILE A 37 -9.19 9.52 18.21
C ILE A 37 -7.77 10.07 17.94
N PRO A 38 -6.97 10.51 18.92
CA PRO A 38 -5.64 11.05 18.63
C PRO A 38 -4.67 9.99 18.09
N GLY A 39 -4.76 8.74 18.56
CA GLY A 39 -3.98 7.63 18.01
C GLY A 39 -4.34 7.32 16.54
N GLY A 40 -5.64 7.31 16.23
CA GLY A 40 -6.11 7.15 14.86
C GLY A 40 -5.69 8.29 13.93
N LEU A 41 -5.79 9.54 14.37
CA LEU A 41 -5.37 10.70 13.59
C LEU A 41 -3.86 10.67 13.29
N ALA A 42 -3.03 10.33 14.27
CA ALA A 42 -1.59 10.19 14.06
C ALA A 42 -1.26 9.12 13.01
N ALA A 43 -1.96 7.98 13.04
CA ALA A 43 -1.82 6.94 12.02
C ALA A 43 -2.26 7.42 10.63
N THR A 44 -3.40 8.12 10.54
CA THR A 44 -3.88 8.71 9.28
C THR A 44 -2.86 9.69 8.69
N PHE A 45 -2.34 10.62 9.50
CA PHE A 45 -1.32 11.57 9.04
C PHE A 45 -0.03 10.87 8.59
N GLY A 46 0.37 9.81 9.30
CA GLY A 46 1.51 8.98 8.89
C GLY A 46 1.30 8.32 7.52
N VAL A 47 0.11 7.75 7.28
CA VAL A 47 -0.25 7.15 5.99
C VAL A 47 -0.26 8.19 4.88
N ILE A 48 -0.91 9.34 5.11
CA ILE A 48 -0.95 10.43 4.12
C ILE A 48 0.46 10.91 3.78
N ALA A 49 1.33 11.10 4.77
CA ALA A 49 2.71 11.52 4.53
C ALA A 49 3.47 10.48 3.70
N GLY A 50 3.30 9.19 3.99
CA GLY A 50 3.86 8.10 3.19
C GLY A 50 3.37 8.10 1.74
N ASP A 51 2.06 8.30 1.54
CA ASP A 51 1.45 8.38 0.20
C ASP A 51 1.97 9.58 -0.59
N GLN A 52 2.19 10.73 0.07
CA GLN A 52 2.81 11.88 -0.59
C GLN A 52 4.23 11.55 -1.05
N VAL A 53 5.05 10.95 -0.19
CA VAL A 53 6.42 10.54 -0.58
C VAL A 53 6.37 9.57 -1.77
N LEU A 54 5.47 8.58 -1.74
CA LEU A 54 5.29 7.65 -2.85
C LEU A 54 4.88 8.36 -4.14
N MET A 55 3.92 9.29 -4.08
CA MET A 55 3.46 10.06 -5.24
C MET A 55 4.58 10.91 -5.83
N TRP A 56 5.37 11.60 -5.00
CA TRP A 56 6.53 12.37 -5.47
C TRP A 56 7.59 11.47 -6.13
N CYS A 57 7.87 10.30 -5.55
CA CYS A 57 8.76 9.31 -6.17
C CYS A 57 8.23 8.82 -7.53
N ALA A 58 6.91 8.59 -7.63
CA ALA A 58 6.28 8.19 -8.88
C ALA A 58 6.42 9.27 -9.96
N VAL A 59 6.17 10.54 -9.60
CA VAL A 59 6.33 11.70 -10.49
C VAL A 59 7.79 11.90 -10.90
N ALA A 60 8.75 11.65 -10.00
CA ALA A 60 10.17 11.70 -10.29
C ALA A 60 10.64 10.63 -11.30
N GLY A 61 9.74 9.74 -11.76
CA GLY A 61 10.03 8.78 -12.80
C GLY A 61 10.51 7.43 -12.28
N LEU A 62 10.22 7.08 -11.03
CA LEU A 62 10.54 5.76 -10.47
C LEU A 62 10.01 4.62 -11.35
N ALA A 63 8.82 4.79 -11.95
CA ALA A 63 8.25 3.82 -12.87
C ALA A 63 9.10 3.62 -14.16
N ALA A 64 9.67 4.70 -14.69
CA ALA A 64 10.55 4.65 -15.86
C ALA A 64 11.94 4.05 -15.51
N LEU A 65 12.42 4.28 -14.28
CA LEU A 65 13.65 3.66 -13.81
C LEU A 65 13.49 2.14 -13.64
N LEU A 66 12.37 1.71 -13.05
CA LEU A 66 12.07 0.30 -12.81
C LEU A 66 11.79 -0.48 -14.09
N SER A 67 11.28 0.16 -15.15
CA SER A 67 11.11 -0.50 -16.45
C SER A 67 12.45 -0.76 -17.15
N HIS A 68 13.49 0.03 -16.84
CA HIS A 68 14.82 -0.15 -17.40
C HIS A 68 15.67 -1.17 -16.65
N TYR A 69 15.44 -1.34 -15.34
CA TYR A 69 16.14 -2.29 -14.48
C TYR A 69 15.19 -3.38 -13.93
N PRO A 70 14.83 -4.39 -14.75
CA PRO A 70 13.86 -5.42 -14.34
C PRO A 70 14.31 -6.24 -13.13
N THR A 71 15.62 -6.45 -12.97
CA THR A 71 16.18 -7.14 -11.78
C THR A 71 15.93 -6.37 -10.49
N ALA A 72 16.06 -5.03 -10.51
CA ALA A 72 15.79 -4.18 -9.36
C ALA A 72 14.30 -4.19 -9.00
N PHE A 73 13.42 -4.19 -10.00
CA PHE A 73 11.97 -4.30 -9.79
C PHE A 73 11.59 -5.63 -9.13
N HIS A 74 12.12 -6.75 -9.62
CA HIS A 74 11.88 -8.06 -8.98
C HIS A 74 12.43 -8.11 -7.56
N ALA A 75 13.64 -7.60 -7.32
CA ALA A 75 14.20 -7.53 -5.97
C ALA A 75 13.28 -6.74 -5.03
N MET A 76 12.77 -5.59 -5.47
CA MET A 76 11.85 -4.77 -4.68
C MET A 76 10.52 -5.47 -4.41
N GLN A 77 9.97 -6.22 -5.37
CA GLN A 77 8.78 -7.06 -5.15
C GLN A 77 9.01 -8.12 -4.08
N TRP A 78 10.13 -8.84 -4.13
CA TRP A 78 10.47 -9.86 -3.15
C TRP A 78 10.70 -9.28 -1.75
N VAL A 79 11.34 -8.11 -1.67
CA VAL A 79 11.50 -7.38 -0.40
C VAL A 79 10.14 -6.99 0.19
N GLY A 80 9.23 -6.46 -0.64
CA GLY A 80 7.87 -6.14 -0.22
C GLY A 80 7.08 -7.37 0.24
N ALA A 81 7.17 -8.47 -0.50
CA ALA A 81 6.52 -9.74 -0.14
C ALA A 81 7.05 -10.30 1.19
N ALA A 82 8.37 -10.27 1.39
CA ALA A 82 9.00 -10.70 2.64
C ALA A 82 8.55 -9.83 3.83
N TYR A 83 8.50 -8.50 3.64
CA TYR A 83 8.02 -7.58 4.66
C TYR A 83 6.55 -7.84 5.04
N LEU A 84 5.68 -8.05 4.05
CA LEU A 84 4.27 -8.36 4.28
C LEU A 84 4.09 -9.72 4.97
N ALA A 85 4.87 -10.74 4.58
CA ALA A 85 4.86 -12.05 5.24
C ALA A 85 5.29 -11.93 6.71
N TRP A 86 6.36 -11.19 6.99
CA TRP A 86 6.82 -10.92 8.35
C TRP A 86 5.76 -10.18 9.17
N LEU A 87 5.16 -9.14 8.61
CA LEU A 87 4.10 -8.38 9.28
C LEU A 87 2.88 -9.27 9.58
N GLY A 88 2.47 -10.10 8.62
CA GLY A 88 1.38 -11.06 8.80
C GLY A 88 1.64 -12.05 9.94
N VAL A 89 2.85 -12.60 10.03
CA VAL A 89 3.26 -13.46 11.15
C VAL A 89 3.24 -12.71 12.48
N HIS A 90 3.65 -11.43 12.49
CA HIS A 90 3.67 -10.62 13.72
C HIS A 90 2.27 -10.26 14.20
N MET A 91 1.28 -10.13 13.31
CA MET A 91 -0.11 -9.88 13.68
C MET A 91 -0.83 -11.11 14.24
N LEU A 92 -0.32 -12.32 13.97
CA LEU A 92 -0.84 -13.57 14.53
C LEU A 92 -0.28 -13.89 15.93
N ARG A 93 0.71 -13.13 16.41
CA ARG A 93 1.29 -13.25 17.75
C ARG A 93 0.71 -12.18 18.68
#